data_AF-A0A7Y6PRT7-F1
#
_entry.id   AF-A0A7Y6PRT7-F1
#
_cell.length_a   1.000
_cell.length_b   1.000
_cell.length_c   1.000
_cell.angle_alpha   90.00
_cell.angle_beta   90.00
_cell.angle_gamma   90.00
#
_symmetry.space_group_name_H-M   'P 1'
#
loop_
_entity.id
_entity.type
_entity.pdbx_description
1 polymer ?
#
loop_
_entity_poly.entity_id
_entity_poly.type
_entity_poly.pdbx_seq_one_letter_code
_entity_poly.pdbx_strand_id
1 'polypeptide(L)'
;MQRRWAVFAFALCASLAANIYLMLGRTEAVEPRRTQRVPHAPPRTSPVAPTAPTAPPNEVPLPVPAEIATLDRTALEQRLATAEARLEPMLRPNEKFDRRGRSPEVELELQPLLDEVFDAPADAEPPYELECRGRICRVTSDVTSFDWRNEMGAHPDSTGMFQQAQVGHDVYVELTETKTAAGIRFTVALFQALAESTIVADCRRDDSTPGSLTLALRFDRASRRVIVVAAGSLETAAFGVCVRRHFEELVAATPVPSDVTEIYEAPFPVVSP
;
A
#
# COMPACT_ATOMS: atom_id res chain seq x y z
N MET A 1 8.98 14.07 31.95
CA MET A 1 8.23 13.09 31.11
C MET A 1 8.12 13.49 29.63
N GLN A 2 7.97 14.78 29.27
CA GLN A 2 7.82 15.22 27.87
C GLN A 2 8.99 14.88 26.92
N ARG A 3 10.25 14.87 27.40
CA ARG A 3 11.42 14.58 26.54
C ARG A 3 11.51 13.14 26.03
N ARG A 4 10.86 12.17 26.68
CA ARG A 4 10.90 10.76 26.25
C ARG A 4 9.88 10.46 25.15
N TRP A 5 8.72 11.12 25.18
CA TRP A 5 7.70 11.05 24.12
C TRP A 5 8.22 11.59 22.78
N ALA A 6 8.97 12.69 22.81
CA ALA A 6 9.56 13.26 21.60
C ALA A 6 10.52 12.28 20.89
N VAL A 7 11.31 11.51 21.63
CA VAL A 7 12.29 10.57 21.04
C VAL A 7 11.59 9.35 20.42
N PHE A 8 10.51 8.86 21.05
CA PHE A 8 9.74 7.74 20.49
C PHE A 8 8.91 8.15 19.27
N ALA A 9 8.25 9.30 19.31
CA ALA A 9 7.56 9.84 18.14
C ALA A 9 8.56 10.06 16.98
N PHE A 10 9.76 10.57 17.26
CA PHE A 10 10.78 10.75 16.24
C PHE A 10 11.31 9.44 15.67
N ALA A 11 11.49 8.41 16.51
CA ALA A 11 11.94 7.08 16.06
C ALA A 11 10.86 6.36 15.22
N LEU A 12 9.58 6.49 15.60
CA LEU A 12 8.46 5.93 14.85
C LEU A 12 8.30 6.64 13.50
N CYS A 13 8.35 7.98 13.48
CA CYS A 13 8.32 8.77 12.25
C CYS A 13 9.55 8.48 11.36
N ALA A 14 10.74 8.32 11.93
CA ALA A 14 11.94 7.98 11.16
C ALA A 14 11.85 6.56 10.56
N SER A 15 11.26 5.60 11.27
CA SER A 15 11.07 4.23 10.76
C SER A 15 10.00 4.18 9.66
N LEU A 16 8.89 4.91 9.83
CA LEU A 16 7.87 5.04 8.80
C LEU A 16 8.41 5.80 7.58
N ALA A 17 9.16 6.88 7.78
CA ALA A 17 9.82 7.62 6.69
C ALA A 17 10.86 6.79 5.95
N ALA A 18 11.62 5.93 6.65
CA ALA A 18 12.57 5.02 6.01
C ALA A 18 11.88 3.96 5.14
N ASN A 19 10.74 3.42 5.58
CA ASN A 19 9.95 2.48 4.79
C ASN A 19 9.28 3.17 3.59
N ILE A 20 8.77 4.39 3.77
CA ILE A 20 8.24 5.22 2.68
C ILE A 20 9.34 5.60 1.68
N TYR A 21 10.55 5.93 2.15
CA TYR A 21 11.70 6.21 1.30
C TYR A 21 12.15 4.98 0.50
N LEU A 22 12.11 3.77 1.08
CA LEU A 22 12.40 2.54 0.35
C LEU A 22 11.31 2.20 -0.68
N MET A 23 10.06 2.60 -0.45
CA MET A 23 8.97 2.47 -1.41
C MET A 23 9.06 3.50 -2.55
N LEU A 24 9.50 4.74 -2.27
CA LEU A 24 9.63 5.82 -3.27
C LEU A 24 10.96 5.80 -4.04
N GLY A 25 12.04 5.32 -3.41
CA GLY A 25 13.40 5.27 -3.96
C GLY A 25 13.63 4.16 -4.99
N ARG A 26 12.61 3.35 -5.27
CA ARG A 26 12.64 2.32 -6.33
C ARG A 26 12.13 2.82 -7.69
N THR A 27 12.09 4.14 -7.87
CA THR A 27 12.01 4.75 -9.20
C THR A 27 13.38 4.65 -9.85
N GLU A 28 13.41 3.95 -10.97
CA GLU A 28 14.61 3.67 -11.76
C GLU A 28 15.44 4.95 -11.98
N ALA A 29 16.74 4.87 -11.70
CA ALA A 29 17.70 5.83 -12.21
C ALA A 29 17.73 5.69 -13.75
N VAL A 30 16.84 6.42 -14.43
CA VAL A 30 16.91 6.64 -15.86
C VAL A 30 18.15 7.49 -16.11
N GLU A 31 19.19 6.82 -16.58
CA GLU A 31 20.44 7.42 -17.02
C GLU A 31 20.16 8.56 -18.02
N PRO A 32 20.69 9.78 -17.82
CA PRO A 32 20.47 10.87 -18.74
C PRO A 32 21.20 10.55 -20.05
N ARG A 33 20.43 10.11 -21.05
CA ARG A 33 20.89 9.88 -22.41
C ARG A 33 21.40 11.20 -22.98
N ARG A 34 22.72 11.38 -22.90
CA ARG A 34 23.48 12.51 -23.42
C ARG A 34 23.09 12.73 -24.90
N THR A 35 22.41 13.84 -25.15
CA THR A 35 22.07 14.33 -26.48
C THR A 35 23.36 14.67 -27.22
N GLN A 36 23.84 13.72 -28.01
CA GLN A 36 24.91 13.96 -28.98
C GLN A 36 24.32 14.80 -30.13
N ARG A 37 24.53 16.12 -30.06
CA ARG A 37 24.35 17.05 -31.18
C ARG A 37 25.19 16.56 -32.36
N VAL A 38 24.54 16.01 -33.37
CA VAL A 38 25.12 15.86 -34.71
C VAL A 38 24.95 17.21 -35.42
N PRO A 39 26.02 17.83 -35.96
CA PRO A 39 25.91 19.08 -36.70
C PRO A 39 25.12 18.88 -38.00
N HIS A 40 24.14 19.76 -38.23
CA HIS A 40 23.45 19.89 -39.51
C HIS A 40 24.42 20.22 -40.64
N ALA A 41 24.47 19.38 -41.68
CA ALA A 41 24.94 19.74 -43.00
C ALA A 41 23.74 20.09 -43.90
N PRO A 42 23.84 21.11 -44.77
CA PRO A 42 22.74 21.54 -45.63
C PRO A 42 22.42 20.53 -46.76
N PRO A 43 21.20 20.56 -47.30
CA PRO A 43 20.69 19.53 -48.21
C PRO A 43 21.29 19.67 -49.61
N ARG A 44 21.86 18.58 -50.14
CA ARG A 44 22.08 18.41 -51.58
C ARG A 44 20.82 17.82 -52.20
N THR A 45 20.08 18.66 -52.93
CA THR A 45 19.08 18.23 -53.89
C THR A 45 19.78 17.54 -55.06
N SER A 46 19.46 16.27 -55.28
CA SER A 46 19.67 15.59 -56.56
C SER A 46 18.35 14.92 -56.95
N PRO A 47 17.85 15.16 -58.17
CA PRO A 47 16.60 14.57 -58.63
C PRO A 47 16.83 13.10 -58.98
N VAL A 48 16.19 12.19 -58.24
CA VAL A 48 16.12 10.77 -58.59
C VAL A 48 15.04 10.60 -59.66
N ALA A 49 15.41 9.98 -60.77
CA ALA A 49 14.52 9.65 -61.87
C ALA A 49 13.42 8.65 -61.43
N PRO A 50 12.20 8.73 -62.00
CA PRO A 50 11.12 7.82 -61.66
C PRO A 50 11.45 6.41 -62.13
N THR A 51 11.64 5.51 -61.18
CA THR A 51 11.75 4.07 -61.45
C THR A 51 10.34 3.50 -61.59
N ALA A 52 10.11 2.75 -62.66
CA ALA A 52 8.82 2.13 -63.00
C ALA A 52 8.30 1.21 -61.88
N PRO A 53 6.97 1.00 -61.77
CA PRO A 53 6.40 0.16 -60.73
C PRO A 53 6.78 -1.30 -61.00
N THR A 54 7.56 -1.88 -60.08
CA THR A 54 7.79 -3.32 -60.04
C THR A 54 6.57 -3.96 -59.37
N ALA A 55 5.98 -4.97 -60.03
CA ALA A 55 4.84 -5.71 -59.53
C ALA A 55 5.09 -6.23 -58.10
N PRO A 56 4.07 -6.29 -57.22
CA PRO A 56 4.24 -6.81 -55.87
C PRO A 56 4.72 -8.27 -55.95
N PRO A 57 5.75 -8.67 -55.18
CA PRO A 57 6.12 -10.06 -55.08
C PRO A 57 4.93 -10.83 -54.51
N ASN A 58 4.59 -11.95 -55.15
CA ASN A 58 3.58 -12.90 -54.66
C ASN A 58 3.78 -13.11 -53.15
N GLU A 59 2.79 -12.69 -52.35
CA GLU A 59 2.68 -13.05 -50.94
C GLU A 59 2.57 -14.57 -50.87
N VAL A 60 3.70 -15.24 -50.63
CA VAL A 60 3.69 -16.62 -50.15
C VAL A 60 3.04 -16.56 -48.77
N PRO A 61 1.88 -17.22 -48.55
CA PRO A 61 1.28 -17.25 -47.23
C PRO A 61 2.30 -17.89 -46.29
N LEU A 62 2.73 -17.14 -45.26
CA LEU A 62 3.55 -17.70 -44.20
C LEU A 62 2.80 -18.93 -43.66
N PRO A 63 3.43 -20.13 -43.66
CA PRO A 63 2.79 -21.31 -43.11
C PRO A 63 2.58 -21.06 -41.62
N VAL A 64 1.35 -20.79 -41.23
CA VAL A 64 0.92 -20.81 -39.84
C VAL A 64 1.21 -22.22 -39.34
N PRO A 65 2.09 -22.41 -38.34
CA PRO A 65 2.39 -23.75 -37.84
C PRO A 65 1.09 -24.43 -37.43
N ALA A 66 0.87 -25.65 -37.93
CA ALA A 66 -0.33 -26.45 -37.64
C ALA A 66 -0.55 -26.69 -36.13
N GLU A 67 0.48 -26.45 -35.30
CA GLU A 67 0.41 -26.49 -33.83
C GLU A 67 -0.57 -25.45 -33.24
N ILE A 68 -0.91 -24.37 -33.95
CA ILE A 68 -1.90 -23.40 -33.47
C ILE A 68 -3.34 -23.94 -33.63
N ALA A 69 -3.58 -24.84 -34.59
CA ALA A 69 -4.92 -25.37 -34.86
C ALA A 69 -5.38 -26.41 -33.82
N THR A 70 -4.46 -26.94 -33.00
CA THR A 70 -4.74 -27.89 -31.91
C THR A 70 -4.70 -27.26 -30.52
N LEU A 71 -4.52 -25.95 -30.41
CA LEU A 71 -4.59 -25.28 -29.11
C LEU A 71 -6.04 -25.29 -28.63
N ASP A 72 -6.28 -26.03 -27.56
CA ASP A 72 -7.54 -26.00 -26.81
C ASP A 72 -7.84 -24.55 -26.40
N ARG A 73 -8.82 -23.97 -27.08
CA ARG A 73 -9.24 -22.57 -26.90
C ARG A 73 -9.61 -22.31 -25.44
N THR A 74 -10.27 -23.25 -24.77
CA THR A 74 -10.68 -23.10 -23.38
C THR A 74 -9.46 -23.08 -22.47
N ALA A 75 -8.45 -23.92 -22.73
CA ALA A 75 -7.20 -23.91 -21.99
C ALA A 75 -6.42 -22.59 -22.18
N LEU A 76 -6.42 -22.01 -23.38
CA LEU A 76 -5.83 -20.70 -23.63
C LEU A 76 -6.57 -19.56 -22.94
N GLU A 77 -7.91 -19.54 -23.01
CA GLU A 77 -8.75 -18.56 -22.32
C GLU A 77 -8.52 -18.63 -20.80
N GLN A 78 -8.41 -19.84 -20.24
CA GLN A 78 -8.12 -20.03 -18.82
C GLN A 78 -6.71 -19.56 -18.44
N ARG A 79 -5.70 -19.81 -19.29
CA ARG A 79 -4.33 -19.33 -19.07
C ARG A 79 -4.25 -17.80 -19.15
N LEU A 80 -4.95 -17.20 -20.10
CA LEU A 80 -5.06 -15.75 -20.23
C LEU A 80 -5.71 -15.15 -18.98
N ALA A 81 -6.88 -15.67 -18.58
CA ALA A 81 -7.57 -15.21 -17.37
C ALA A 81 -6.70 -15.37 -16.11
N THR A 82 -5.92 -16.45 -16.01
CA THR A 82 -4.98 -16.65 -14.89
C THR A 82 -3.83 -15.65 -14.92
N ALA A 83 -3.29 -15.35 -16.11
CA ALA A 83 -2.23 -14.36 -16.26
C ALA A 83 -2.73 -12.94 -15.95
N GLU A 84 -3.91 -12.59 -16.43
CA GLU A 84 -4.58 -11.32 -16.14
C GLU A 84 -4.85 -11.18 -14.64
N ALA A 85 -5.40 -12.21 -13.99
CA ALA A 85 -5.63 -12.21 -12.54
C ALA A 85 -4.34 -12.05 -11.73
N ARG A 86 -3.20 -12.54 -12.24
CA ARG A 86 -1.88 -12.35 -11.61
C ARG A 86 -1.30 -10.96 -11.82
N LEU A 87 -1.59 -10.32 -12.95
CA LEU A 87 -1.11 -8.98 -13.28
C LEU A 87 -1.94 -7.88 -12.61
N GLU A 88 -3.23 -8.09 -12.44
CA GLU A 88 -4.15 -7.12 -11.84
C GLU A 88 -3.64 -6.48 -10.52
N PRO A 89 -3.12 -7.23 -9.52
CA PRO A 89 -2.59 -6.60 -8.30
C PRO A 89 -1.30 -5.81 -8.50
N MET A 90 -0.59 -6.02 -9.62
CA MET A 90 0.66 -5.32 -9.96
C MET A 90 0.43 -4.04 -10.77
N LEU A 91 -0.78 -3.85 -11.28
CA LEU A 91 -1.14 -2.63 -12.00
C LEU A 91 -1.06 -1.42 -11.08
N ARG A 92 -0.68 -0.28 -11.64
CA ARG A 92 -0.65 0.97 -10.92
C ARG A 92 -2.09 1.43 -10.63
N PRO A 93 -2.34 2.15 -9.53
CA PRO A 93 -3.66 2.68 -9.21
C PRO A 93 -4.34 3.41 -10.38
N ASN A 94 -3.63 4.25 -11.13
CA ASN A 94 -4.22 4.95 -12.28
C ASN A 94 -4.70 4.00 -13.39
N GLU A 95 -3.96 2.90 -13.65
CA GLU A 95 -4.35 1.89 -14.64
C GLU A 95 -5.59 1.09 -14.20
N LYS A 96 -5.73 0.84 -12.88
CA LYS A 96 -6.90 0.20 -12.29
C LYS A 96 -8.12 1.12 -12.31
N PHE A 97 -7.91 2.42 -12.11
CA PHE A 97 -8.96 3.45 -12.07
C PHE A 97 -9.77 3.48 -13.37
N ASP A 98 -9.09 3.55 -14.52
CA ASP A 98 -9.75 3.66 -15.83
C ASP A 98 -10.57 2.42 -16.22
N ARG A 99 -10.33 1.28 -15.58
CA ARG A 99 -10.99 -0.01 -15.86
C ARG A 99 -12.32 -0.20 -15.12
N ARG A 100 -12.64 0.65 -14.14
CA ARG A 100 -13.81 0.49 -13.26
C ARG A 100 -14.84 1.59 -13.50
N GLY A 101 -16.10 1.30 -13.16
CA GLY A 101 -17.17 2.31 -13.12
C GLY A 101 -17.08 3.18 -11.87
N ARG A 102 -17.73 4.34 -11.89
CA ARG A 102 -17.78 5.27 -10.74
C ARG A 102 -18.54 4.65 -9.55
N SER A 103 -18.04 4.93 -8.35
CA SER A 103 -18.50 4.41 -7.05
C SER A 103 -18.79 5.57 -6.09
N PRO A 104 -19.93 6.27 -6.25
CA PRO A 104 -20.29 7.42 -5.40
C PRO A 104 -20.43 7.06 -3.91
N GLU A 105 -20.76 5.81 -3.59
CA GLU A 105 -20.83 5.31 -2.22
C GLU A 105 -19.46 5.36 -1.51
N VAL A 106 -18.37 5.13 -2.24
CA VAL A 106 -17.01 5.21 -1.70
C VAL A 106 -16.55 6.67 -1.61
N GLU A 107 -17.01 7.52 -2.52
CA GLU A 107 -16.77 8.97 -2.44
C GLU A 107 -17.34 9.53 -1.14
N LEU A 108 -18.59 9.18 -0.81
CA LEU A 108 -19.25 9.59 0.44
C LEU A 108 -18.58 9.02 1.70
N GLU A 109 -17.99 7.83 1.63
CA GLU A 109 -17.22 7.23 2.74
C GLU A 109 -15.95 8.04 3.02
N LEU A 110 -15.26 8.49 1.96
CA LEU A 110 -13.95 9.13 2.04
C LEU A 110 -14.04 10.65 2.28
N GLN A 111 -15.13 11.28 1.84
CA GLN A 111 -15.32 12.73 1.87
C GLN A 111 -15.10 13.35 3.27
N PRO A 112 -15.65 12.82 4.39
CA PRO A 112 -15.43 13.42 5.71
C PRO A 112 -13.95 13.49 6.12
N LEU A 113 -13.16 12.47 5.78
CA LEU A 113 -11.73 12.46 6.05
C LEU A 113 -11.01 13.53 5.22
N LEU A 114 -11.38 13.67 3.94
CA LEU A 114 -10.79 14.70 3.09
C LEU A 114 -11.19 16.10 3.53
N ASP A 115 -12.45 16.30 3.93
CA ASP A 115 -12.91 17.58 4.46
C ASP A 115 -12.10 17.99 5.70
N GLU A 116 -11.80 17.05 6.59
CA GLU A 116 -10.93 17.31 7.75
C GLU A 116 -9.48 17.57 7.35
N VAL A 117 -8.90 16.74 6.48
CA VAL A 117 -7.49 16.88 6.02
C VAL A 117 -7.25 18.17 5.24
N PHE A 118 -8.24 18.63 4.47
CA PHE A 118 -8.13 19.84 3.66
C PHE A 118 -8.74 21.08 4.33
N ASP A 119 -9.18 20.97 5.59
CA ASP A 119 -9.90 22.02 6.32
C ASP A 119 -11.06 22.61 5.49
N ALA A 120 -11.81 21.74 4.79
CA ALA A 120 -12.86 22.15 3.87
C ALA A 120 -14.03 22.80 4.64
N PRO A 121 -14.46 24.01 4.26
CA PRO A 121 -15.59 24.66 4.90
C PRO A 121 -16.90 23.95 4.56
N ALA A 122 -17.74 23.67 5.56
CA ALA A 122 -19.00 22.93 5.39
C ALA A 122 -20.00 23.57 4.40
N ASP A 123 -19.92 24.88 4.18
CA ASP A 123 -20.82 25.65 3.32
C ASP A 123 -20.18 26.13 1.99
N ALA A 124 -18.98 25.64 1.65
CA ALA A 124 -18.30 26.01 0.40
C ALA A 124 -17.83 24.79 -0.39
N GLU A 125 -17.43 25.04 -1.63
CA GLU A 125 -16.83 24.00 -2.49
C GLU A 125 -15.48 23.56 -1.88
N PRO A 126 -15.24 22.25 -1.70
CA PRO A 126 -14.00 21.75 -1.14
C PRO A 126 -12.82 22.11 -2.05
N PRO A 127 -11.60 22.33 -1.50
CA PRO A 127 -10.40 22.65 -2.28
C PRO A 127 -9.81 21.42 -3.00
N TYR A 128 -10.64 20.40 -3.23
CA TYR A 128 -10.28 19.14 -3.85
C TYR A 128 -11.47 18.58 -4.65
N GLU A 129 -11.19 17.83 -5.71
CA GLU A 129 -12.18 16.98 -6.36
C GLU A 129 -11.87 15.51 -6.04
N LEU A 130 -12.93 14.74 -5.78
CA LEU A 130 -12.85 13.32 -5.50
C LEU A 130 -13.68 12.55 -6.53
N GLU A 131 -13.04 11.59 -7.19
CA GLU A 131 -13.73 10.59 -8.00
C GLU A 131 -13.25 9.21 -7.59
N CYS A 132 -14.16 8.32 -7.20
CA CYS A 132 -13.82 6.94 -6.91
C CYS A 132 -14.39 6.00 -7.97
N ARG A 133 -13.61 5.01 -8.38
CA ARG A 133 -14.01 3.93 -9.29
C ARG A 133 -13.71 2.58 -8.65
N GLY A 134 -14.75 1.96 -8.09
CA GLY A 134 -14.56 0.89 -7.11
C GLY A 134 -13.82 1.41 -5.88
N ARG A 135 -12.71 0.77 -5.52
CA ARG A 135 -11.86 1.14 -4.37
C ARG A 135 -10.64 1.98 -4.76
N ILE A 136 -10.56 2.44 -6.00
CA ILE A 136 -9.50 3.36 -6.43
C ILE A 136 -10.10 4.76 -6.51
N CYS A 137 -9.54 5.70 -5.77
CA CYS A 137 -9.97 7.08 -5.79
C CYS A 137 -8.89 7.97 -6.38
N ARG A 138 -9.31 8.89 -7.23
CA ARG A 138 -8.50 9.99 -7.74
C ARG A 138 -8.86 11.24 -6.94
N VAL A 139 -7.84 11.85 -6.36
CA VAL A 139 -7.92 13.13 -5.65
C VAL A 139 -7.11 14.15 -6.45
N THR A 140 -7.80 15.19 -6.92
CA THR A 140 -7.19 16.39 -7.50
C THR A 140 -7.38 17.53 -6.50
N SER A 141 -6.38 18.39 -6.34
CA SER A 141 -6.49 19.53 -5.43
C SER A 141 -5.65 20.69 -5.96
N ASP A 142 -6.15 21.90 -5.76
CA ASP A 142 -5.42 23.14 -6.05
C ASP A 142 -4.38 23.45 -4.97
N VAL A 143 -4.38 22.71 -3.86
CA VAL A 143 -3.38 22.83 -2.80
C VAL A 143 -2.05 22.26 -3.29
N THR A 144 -1.11 23.16 -3.53
CA THR A 144 0.21 22.83 -4.09
C THR A 144 1.13 22.04 -3.14
N SER A 145 0.80 21.96 -1.85
CA SER A 145 1.58 21.17 -0.89
C SER A 145 1.17 19.70 -0.93
N PHE A 146 2.13 18.79 -0.77
CA PHE A 146 1.87 17.37 -0.53
C PHE A 146 1.73 17.07 0.97
N ASP A 147 1.54 18.08 1.81
CA ASP A 147 1.51 17.95 3.27
C ASP A 147 0.23 17.26 3.75
N TRP A 148 -0.89 17.52 3.07
CA TRP A 148 -2.17 16.85 3.30
C TRP A 148 -2.05 15.32 3.22
N ARG A 149 -1.09 14.78 2.44
CA ARG A 149 -0.84 13.34 2.37
C ARG A 149 -0.25 12.81 3.67
N ASN A 150 0.65 13.57 4.29
CA ASN A 150 1.24 13.19 5.57
C ASN A 150 0.19 13.28 6.67
N GLU A 151 -0.66 14.31 6.62
CA GLU A 151 -1.80 14.48 7.54
C GLU A 151 -2.80 13.35 7.39
N MET A 152 -3.18 13.04 6.15
CA MET A 152 -4.02 11.88 5.82
C MET A 152 -3.40 10.59 6.34
N GLY A 153 -2.11 10.34 6.13
CA GLY A 153 -1.44 9.13 6.63
C GLY A 153 -1.26 9.08 8.16
N ALA A 154 -1.27 10.23 8.83
CA ALA A 154 -1.18 10.34 10.28
C ALA A 154 -2.56 10.37 10.96
N HIS A 155 -3.64 10.57 10.19
CA HIS A 155 -4.99 10.68 10.72
C HIS A 155 -5.45 9.36 11.36
N PRO A 156 -6.00 9.36 12.59
CA PRO A 156 -6.45 8.13 13.23
C PRO A 156 -7.44 7.33 12.37
N ASP A 157 -8.39 8.01 11.74
CA ASP A 157 -9.45 7.37 10.95
C ASP A 157 -8.96 6.80 9.61
N SER A 158 -7.80 7.21 9.12
CA SER A 158 -7.21 6.67 7.89
C SER A 158 -6.43 5.37 8.12
N THR A 159 -6.20 5.00 9.39
CA THR A 159 -5.40 3.83 9.76
C THR A 159 -5.94 2.58 9.06
N GLY A 160 -5.11 1.96 8.23
CA GLY A 160 -5.48 0.75 7.48
C GLY A 160 -6.42 0.96 6.29
N MET A 161 -6.86 2.19 6.04
CA MET A 161 -7.77 2.50 4.94
C MET A 161 -7.07 2.54 3.57
N PHE A 162 -5.78 2.88 3.53
CA PHE A 162 -5.02 2.99 2.29
C PHE A 162 -4.08 1.80 2.09
N GLN A 163 -4.19 1.15 0.93
CA GLN A 163 -3.33 0.04 0.52
C GLN A 163 -2.14 0.54 -0.30
N GLN A 164 -2.40 1.43 -1.27
CA GLN A 164 -1.39 2.02 -2.14
C GLN A 164 -1.73 3.47 -2.46
N ALA A 165 -0.70 4.27 -2.75
CA ALA A 165 -0.86 5.61 -3.28
C ALA A 165 0.12 5.83 -4.43
N GLN A 166 -0.36 6.42 -5.51
CA GLN A 166 0.43 6.88 -6.64
C GLN A 166 0.30 8.39 -6.74
N VAL A 167 1.45 9.07 -6.68
CA VAL A 167 1.52 10.53 -6.70
C VAL A 167 2.02 10.96 -8.08
N GLY A 168 1.23 11.76 -8.77
CA GLY A 168 1.56 12.38 -10.05
C GLY A 168 1.03 13.80 -10.12
N HIS A 169 0.48 14.18 -11.28
CA HIS A 169 -0.35 15.39 -11.39
C HIS A 169 -1.62 15.25 -10.56
N ASP A 170 -2.27 14.09 -10.65
CA ASP A 170 -3.33 13.66 -9.73
C ASP A 170 -2.77 12.68 -8.70
N VAL A 171 -3.46 12.52 -7.58
CA VAL A 171 -3.16 11.48 -6.59
C VAL A 171 -4.17 10.36 -6.70
N TYR A 172 -3.69 9.16 -6.96
CA TYR A 172 -4.53 7.96 -6.99
C TYR A 172 -4.27 7.15 -5.72
N VAL A 173 -5.32 6.89 -4.94
CA VAL A 173 -5.27 6.07 -3.73
C VAL A 173 -6.08 4.79 -3.93
N GLU A 174 -5.49 3.65 -3.60
CA GLU A 174 -6.19 2.38 -3.52
C GLU A 174 -6.62 2.16 -2.07
N LEU A 175 -7.92 2.06 -1.86
CA LEU A 175 -8.52 1.82 -0.57
C LEU A 175 -8.51 0.33 -0.25
N THR A 176 -8.13 0.00 0.97
CA THR A 176 -8.27 -1.31 1.57
C THR A 176 -9.76 -1.66 1.69
N GLU A 177 -10.10 -2.94 1.56
CA GLU A 177 -11.47 -3.40 1.83
C GLU A 177 -11.90 -3.06 3.27
N THR A 178 -13.14 -2.61 3.48
CA THR A 178 -13.63 -2.15 4.79
C THR A 178 -13.39 -3.18 5.92
N LYS A 179 -13.54 -4.48 5.64
CA LYS A 179 -13.32 -5.54 6.63
C LYS A 179 -11.84 -5.70 7.00
N THR A 180 -10.96 -5.63 6.00
CA THR A 180 -9.50 -5.66 6.19
C THR A 180 -9.05 -4.41 6.95
N ALA A 181 -9.58 -3.23 6.59
CA ALA A 181 -9.31 -1.97 7.28
C ALA A 181 -9.76 -2.03 8.76
N ALA A 182 -10.93 -2.60 9.05
CA ALA A 182 -11.37 -2.85 10.43
C ALA A 182 -10.39 -3.74 11.20
N GLY A 183 -9.88 -4.81 10.57
CA GLY A 183 -8.86 -5.68 11.13
C GLY A 183 -7.54 -4.98 11.43
N ILE A 184 -7.08 -4.10 10.53
CA ILE A 184 -5.88 -3.28 10.72
C ILE A 184 -6.10 -2.30 11.87
N ARG A 185 -7.21 -1.55 11.90
CA ARG A 185 -7.53 -0.59 12.97
C ARG A 185 -7.57 -1.26 14.34
N PHE A 186 -8.23 -2.40 14.43
CA PHE A 186 -8.28 -3.20 15.66
C PHE A 186 -6.88 -3.65 16.11
N THR A 187 -6.05 -4.11 15.18
CA THR A 187 -4.66 -4.52 15.46
C THR A 187 -3.81 -3.35 15.96
N VAL A 188 -3.88 -2.21 15.27
CA VAL A 188 -3.13 -1.00 15.64
C VAL A 188 -3.55 -0.50 17.01
N ALA A 189 -4.86 -0.48 17.32
CA ALA A 189 -5.37 -0.06 18.62
C ALA A 189 -4.81 -0.93 19.77
N LEU A 190 -4.73 -2.26 19.58
CA LEU A 190 -4.16 -3.16 20.59
C LEU A 190 -2.67 -2.91 20.82
N PHE A 191 -1.88 -2.76 19.75
CA PHE A 191 -0.45 -2.48 19.88
C PHE A 191 -0.18 -1.08 20.44
N GLN A 192 -1.00 -0.09 20.10
CA GLN A 192 -0.94 1.24 20.69
C GLN A 192 -1.24 1.19 22.19
N ALA A 193 -2.30 0.49 22.61
CA ALA A 193 -2.62 0.30 24.01
C ALA A 193 -1.48 -0.42 24.78
N LEU A 194 -0.81 -1.40 24.16
CA LEU A 194 0.39 -2.02 24.72
C LEU A 194 1.54 -1.01 24.84
N ALA A 195 1.81 -0.21 23.80
CA ALA A 195 2.89 0.77 23.78
C ALA A 195 2.70 1.91 24.79
N GLU A 196 1.46 2.33 25.02
CA GLU A 196 1.07 3.36 25.98
C GLU A 196 1.03 2.84 27.43
N SER A 197 0.98 1.52 27.61
CA SER A 197 0.96 0.89 28.94
C SER A 197 2.33 0.91 29.65
N THR A 198 2.34 0.58 30.94
CA THR A 198 3.57 0.34 31.70
C THR A 198 4.06 -1.12 31.62
N ILE A 199 3.34 -2.02 30.95
CA ILE A 199 3.58 -3.47 30.93
C ILE A 199 5.04 -3.80 30.60
N VAL A 200 5.57 -3.26 29.50
CA VAL A 200 6.94 -3.54 29.04
C VAL A 200 7.97 -3.01 30.05
N ALA A 201 7.71 -1.87 30.67
CA ALA A 201 8.61 -1.28 31.66
C ALA A 201 8.59 -2.06 32.99
N ASP A 202 7.41 -2.54 33.40
CA ASP A 202 7.25 -3.32 34.63
C ASP A 202 7.86 -4.71 34.49
N CYS A 203 7.57 -5.43 33.39
CA CYS A 203 8.20 -6.73 33.11
C CYS A 203 9.74 -6.64 33.00
N ARG A 204 10.26 -5.52 32.49
CA ARG A 204 11.71 -5.29 32.39
C ARG A 204 12.38 -5.05 33.73
N ARG A 205 11.65 -4.47 34.69
CA ARG A 205 12.19 -4.23 36.04
C ARG A 205 12.52 -5.57 36.73
N ASP A 206 11.75 -6.61 36.41
CA ASP A 206 11.90 -7.94 36.98
C ASP A 206 12.90 -8.83 36.23
N ASP A 207 13.11 -8.57 34.92
CA ASP A 207 14.08 -9.29 34.08
C ASP A 207 14.67 -8.36 32.99
N SER A 208 15.98 -8.12 33.08
CA SER A 208 16.74 -7.29 32.13
C SER A 208 17.57 -8.10 31.14
N THR A 209 17.17 -9.34 30.83
CA THR A 209 17.87 -10.19 29.86
C THR A 209 17.92 -9.52 28.48
N PRO A 210 19.12 -9.31 27.89
CA PRO A 210 19.24 -8.75 26.54
C PRO A 210 18.70 -9.73 25.49
N GLY A 211 18.07 -9.20 24.44
CA GLY A 211 17.60 -10.00 23.32
C GLY A 211 16.45 -9.35 22.56
N SER A 212 15.87 -10.12 21.63
CA SER A 212 14.72 -9.68 20.84
C SER A 212 13.44 -10.42 21.25
N LEU A 213 12.37 -9.65 21.40
CA LEU A 213 11.01 -10.14 21.49
C LEU A 213 10.21 -9.55 20.33
N THR A 214 9.49 -10.38 19.61
CA THR A 214 8.52 -9.95 18.60
C THR A 214 7.17 -10.51 18.98
N LEU A 215 6.16 -9.65 19.02
CA LEU A 215 4.77 -10.04 19.25
C LEU A 215 4.00 -9.93 17.94
N ALA A 216 3.14 -10.88 17.66
CA ALA A 216 2.18 -10.81 16.56
C ALA A 216 0.80 -11.21 17.09
N LEU A 217 -0.24 -10.83 16.36
CA LEU A 217 -1.59 -11.31 16.61
C LEU A 217 -1.97 -12.29 15.51
N ARG A 218 -2.70 -13.35 15.88
CA ARG A 218 -3.32 -14.28 14.93
C ARG A 218 -4.82 -14.37 15.19
N PHE A 219 -5.63 -14.36 14.14
CA PHE A 219 -7.09 -14.48 14.25
C PHE A 219 -7.55 -15.91 14.00
N ASP A 220 -8.06 -16.57 15.04
CA ASP A 220 -8.74 -17.86 14.88
C ASP A 220 -10.17 -17.62 14.42
N ARG A 221 -10.41 -17.86 13.12
CA ARG A 221 -11.73 -17.72 12.48
C ARG A 221 -12.79 -18.63 13.10
N ALA A 222 -12.42 -19.83 13.57
CA ALA A 222 -13.38 -20.79 14.08
C ALA A 222 -13.96 -20.36 15.45
N SER A 223 -13.11 -19.83 16.33
CA SER A 223 -13.52 -19.34 17.65
C SER A 223 -13.76 -17.82 17.72
N ARG A 224 -13.46 -17.08 16.65
CA ARG A 224 -13.41 -15.60 16.60
C ARG A 224 -12.52 -15.00 17.69
N ARG A 225 -11.45 -15.69 18.06
CA ARG A 225 -10.50 -15.24 19.08
C ARG A 225 -9.23 -14.72 18.46
N VAL A 226 -8.65 -13.72 19.11
CA VAL A 226 -7.34 -13.20 18.78
C VAL A 226 -6.33 -13.84 19.73
N ILE A 227 -5.26 -14.37 19.17
CA ILE A 227 -4.21 -15.09 19.88
C ILE A 227 -2.92 -14.29 19.75
N VAL A 228 -2.24 -14.06 20.87
CA VAL A 228 -0.90 -13.46 20.85
C VAL A 228 0.13 -14.53 20.53
N VAL A 229 0.96 -14.27 19.54
CA VAL A 229 2.11 -15.10 19.17
C VAL A 229 3.37 -14.34 19.55
N ALA A 230 4.28 -14.99 20.26
CA ALA A 230 5.60 -14.44 20.57
C ALA A 230 6.67 -15.20 19.79
N ALA A 231 7.70 -14.48 19.35
CA ALA A 231 8.87 -15.01 18.68
C ALA A 231 10.15 -14.29 19.13
N GLY A 232 11.31 -14.90 18.87
CA GLY A 232 12.62 -14.30 19.12
C GLY A 232 13.36 -14.90 20.32
N SER A 233 14.54 -14.38 20.62
CA SER A 233 15.41 -14.96 21.66
C SER A 233 14.84 -14.84 23.08
N LEU A 234 13.89 -13.93 23.28
CA LEU A 234 13.24 -13.70 24.57
C LEU A 234 11.86 -14.37 24.68
N GLU A 235 11.38 -15.11 23.67
CA GLU A 235 10.00 -15.64 23.66
C GLU A 235 9.66 -16.53 24.87
N THR A 236 10.64 -17.28 25.38
CA THR A 236 10.53 -18.14 26.56
C THR A 236 11.24 -17.58 27.79
N ALA A 237 11.90 -16.41 27.68
CA ALA A 237 12.55 -15.75 28.81
C ALA A 237 11.48 -15.14 29.74
N ALA A 238 11.82 -14.88 31.01
CA ALA A 238 10.85 -14.37 31.98
C ALA A 238 10.27 -13.02 31.55
N PHE A 239 11.09 -12.12 30.99
CA PHE A 239 10.65 -10.89 30.35
C PHE A 239 9.59 -11.14 29.25
N GLY A 240 9.87 -12.01 28.28
CA GLY A 240 8.96 -12.24 27.16
C GLY A 240 7.67 -12.94 27.56
N VAL A 241 7.74 -13.89 28.51
CA VAL A 241 6.56 -14.53 29.10
C VAL A 241 5.70 -13.50 29.83
N CYS A 242 6.29 -12.59 30.60
CA CYS A 242 5.59 -11.52 31.31
C CYS A 242 4.86 -10.59 30.33
N VAL A 243 5.56 -10.07 29.33
CA VAL A 243 4.97 -9.17 28.33
C VAL A 243 3.87 -9.87 27.54
N ARG A 244 4.10 -11.10 27.08
CA ARG A 244 3.09 -11.88 26.34
C ARG A 244 1.83 -12.07 27.16
N ARG A 245 1.95 -12.50 28.42
CA ARG A 245 0.79 -12.72 29.30
C ARG A 245 -0.05 -11.45 29.47
N HIS A 246 0.58 -10.31 29.73
CA HIS A 246 -0.17 -9.06 29.88
C HIS A 246 -0.77 -8.58 28.55
N PHE A 247 -0.12 -8.86 27.42
CA PHE A 247 -0.73 -8.57 26.12
C PHE A 247 -1.91 -9.51 25.82
N GLU A 248 -1.84 -10.78 26.20
CA GLU A 248 -2.97 -11.72 26.14
C GLU A 248 -4.15 -11.25 26.99
N GLU A 249 -3.89 -10.71 28.19
CA GLU A 249 -4.92 -10.09 29.05
C GLU A 249 -5.57 -8.88 28.38
N LEU A 250 -4.76 -7.97 27.80
CA LEU A 250 -5.26 -6.81 27.05
C LEU A 250 -6.14 -7.23 25.87
N VAL A 251 -5.69 -8.22 25.10
CA VAL A 251 -6.43 -8.78 23.97
C VAL A 251 -7.75 -9.41 24.44
N ALA A 252 -7.73 -10.20 25.51
CA ALA A 252 -8.93 -10.82 26.07
C ALA A 252 -9.94 -9.79 26.60
N ALA A 253 -9.46 -8.65 27.10
CA ALA A 253 -10.29 -7.54 27.58
C ALA A 253 -10.85 -6.66 26.45
N THR A 254 -10.38 -6.81 25.22
CA THR A 254 -10.80 -5.99 24.07
C THR A 254 -11.75 -6.79 23.17
N PRO A 255 -13.07 -6.48 23.15
CA PRO A 255 -14.01 -7.20 22.29
C PRO A 255 -13.63 -7.04 20.82
N VAL A 256 -13.60 -8.14 20.08
CA VAL A 256 -13.38 -8.11 18.62
C VAL A 256 -14.63 -7.55 17.94
N PRO A 257 -14.52 -6.44 17.18
CA PRO A 257 -15.65 -5.89 16.44
C PRO A 257 -16.27 -6.91 15.47
N SER A 258 -17.59 -6.82 15.27
CA SER A 258 -18.34 -7.83 14.51
C SER A 258 -17.94 -7.90 13.03
N ASP A 259 -17.48 -6.79 12.48
CA ASP A 259 -17.02 -6.55 11.11
C ASP A 259 -15.56 -6.97 10.86
N VAL A 260 -14.78 -7.25 11.90
CA VAL A 260 -13.44 -7.84 11.79
C VAL A 260 -13.54 -9.32 11.42
N THR A 261 -13.17 -9.65 10.19
CA THR A 261 -13.12 -11.04 9.66
C THR A 261 -11.69 -11.58 9.50
N GLU A 262 -10.71 -10.70 9.61
CA GLU A 262 -9.29 -10.99 9.57
C GLU A 262 -8.55 -9.88 10.34
N ILE A 263 -7.34 -10.17 10.80
CA ILE A 263 -6.48 -9.17 11.45
C ILE A 263 -5.16 -9.07 10.71
N TYR A 264 -4.47 -7.96 10.90
CA TYR A 264 -3.18 -7.74 10.28
C TYR A 264 -2.09 -8.49 11.06
N GLU A 265 -1.59 -9.59 10.50
CA GLU A 265 -0.56 -10.42 11.12
C GLU A 265 0.84 -9.81 10.91
N ALA A 266 1.08 -8.62 11.49
CA ALA A 266 2.38 -7.99 11.45
C ALA A 266 3.17 -8.21 12.74
N PRO A 267 4.48 -8.52 12.64
CA PRO A 267 5.36 -8.58 13.79
C PRO A 267 5.57 -7.17 14.39
N PHE A 268 5.40 -7.07 15.69
CA PHE A 268 5.66 -5.88 16.49
C PHE A 268 6.89 -6.10 17.38
N PRO A 269 8.02 -5.44 17.09
CA PRO A 269 9.23 -5.61 17.89
C PRO A 269 9.09 -4.93 19.26
N VAL A 270 9.40 -5.67 20.31
CA VAL A 270 9.53 -5.17 21.68
C VAL A 270 11.02 -5.18 22.04
N VAL A 271 11.60 -3.99 22.12
CA VAL A 271 13.04 -3.83 22.36
C VAL A 271 13.33 -3.99 23.86
N SER A 272 14.07 -5.05 24.22
CA SER A 272 14.79 -5.14 25.49
C SER A 272 16.16 -4.45 25.31
N PRO A 273 16.60 -3.58 26.23
CA PRO A 273 17.86 -2.85 26.12
C PRO A 273 19.09 -3.75 26.19
#